data_AF-A0A1Z8ZD60-F1
#
_entry.id   AF-A0A1Z8ZD60-F1
#
_cell.length_a   1.000
_cell.length_b   1.000
_cell.length_c   1.000
_cell.angle_alpha   90.00
_cell.angle_beta   90.00
_cell.angle_gamma   90.00
#
_symmetry.space_group_name_H-M   'P 1'
#
loop_
_entity.id
_entity.type
_entity.pdbx_description
1 polymer ?
#
loop_
_entity_poly.entity_id
_entity_poly.type
_entity_poly.pdbx_seq_one_letter_code
_entity_poly.pdbx_strand_id
1 'polypeptide(L)'
;MTSNFNTPTIVKSRPVLASKNSIILNLNKIRHFHFVKDKNQFKDKINRAVWRGNSNNSKSRKYFISNFQHVELFDIGQHGPKVDKPWYKGFMPIEQQLKYKFIFCIEGADTATNMKWVMNSNSVCVMPKPKYETWFMEGTLISDFHYIEVNDDFSNAEKKISYYLRNENKCLKIIQNANLFVNQFKNQKREKLISILVLDKYFKLSNQL
;
A
#
# COMPACT_ATOMS: atom_id res chain seq x y z
N MET A 1 3.23 4.85 16.89
CA MET A 1 3.90 3.58 17.23
C MET A 1 2.79 2.57 17.49
N THR A 2 2.78 1.43 16.82
CA THR A 2 1.87 0.33 17.20
C THR A 2 2.46 -0.34 18.44
N SER A 3 1.75 -0.25 19.55
CA SER A 3 2.11 -0.89 20.81
C SER A 3 1.92 -2.41 20.71
N ASN A 4 2.84 -3.17 21.29
CA ASN A 4 2.56 -4.55 21.65
C ASN A 4 1.64 -4.51 22.87
N PHE A 5 0.49 -5.16 22.78
CA PHE A 5 -0.49 -5.19 23.85
C PHE A 5 -0.31 -6.46 24.69
N ASN A 6 -0.38 -6.32 26.00
CA ASN A 6 -0.30 -7.47 26.92
C ASN A 6 -1.62 -8.24 27.01
N THR A 7 -2.73 -7.61 26.61
CA THR A 7 -4.06 -8.20 26.59
C THR A 7 -4.69 -8.05 25.19
N PRO A 8 -5.61 -8.94 24.79
CA PRO A 8 -6.33 -8.84 23.52
C PRO A 8 -6.96 -7.45 23.34
N THR A 9 -6.49 -6.71 22.34
CA THR A 9 -6.86 -5.32 22.10
C THR A 9 -7.27 -5.14 20.65
N ILE A 10 -8.42 -4.52 20.41
CA ILE A 10 -8.90 -4.19 19.07
C ILE A 10 -8.07 -3.03 18.52
N VAL A 11 -7.54 -3.20 17.31
CA VAL A 11 -6.70 -2.20 16.63
C VAL A 11 -7.08 -2.03 15.17
N LYS A 12 -6.73 -0.87 14.59
CA LYS A 12 -6.85 -0.62 13.14
C LYS A 12 -5.76 -1.34 12.34
N SER A 13 -4.55 -1.33 12.88
CA SER A 13 -3.34 -1.86 12.24
C SER A 13 -2.43 -2.46 13.30
N ARG A 14 -1.58 -3.40 12.87
CA ARG A 14 -0.57 -4.06 13.71
C ARG A 14 0.66 -4.42 12.87
N PRO A 15 1.83 -4.63 13.49
CA PRO A 15 2.95 -5.27 12.80
C PRO A 15 2.53 -6.65 12.27
N VAL A 16 3.03 -7.05 11.09
CA VAL A 16 2.78 -8.39 10.54
C VAL A 16 3.41 -9.47 11.43
N LEU A 17 4.55 -9.16 12.05
CA LEU A 17 5.24 -10.03 12.99
C LEU A 17 4.95 -9.61 14.44
N ALA A 18 4.86 -10.58 15.36
CA ALA A 18 4.76 -10.34 16.80
C ALA A 18 3.52 -9.54 17.27
N SER A 19 2.33 -9.89 16.77
CA SER A 19 1.09 -9.13 17.00
C SER A 19 -0.04 -9.97 17.63
N LYS A 20 0.30 -10.97 18.46
CA LYS A 20 -0.62 -12.00 18.98
C LYS A 20 -1.89 -11.44 19.65
N ASN A 21 -1.74 -10.34 20.40
CA ASN A 21 -2.83 -9.71 21.15
C ASN A 21 -3.49 -8.55 20.39
N SER A 22 -3.01 -8.21 19.20
CA SER A 22 -3.55 -7.11 18.41
C SER A 22 -4.61 -7.65 17.46
N ILE A 23 -5.89 -7.50 17.81
CA ILE A 23 -7.02 -8.02 17.02
C ILE A 23 -7.43 -6.96 16.00
N ILE A 24 -7.26 -7.24 14.71
CA ILE A 24 -7.61 -6.29 13.65
C ILE A 24 -9.13 -6.20 13.53
N LEU A 25 -9.65 -4.97 13.51
CA LEU A 25 -11.02 -4.67 13.10
C LEU A 25 -10.99 -3.67 11.94
N ASN A 26 -12.03 -3.68 11.09
CA ASN A 26 -12.16 -2.78 9.94
C ASN A 26 -12.49 -1.32 10.34
N LEU A 27 -11.59 -0.71 11.12
CA LEU A 27 -11.68 0.67 11.58
C LEU A 27 -11.27 1.63 10.46
N ASN A 28 -11.85 2.82 10.44
CA ASN A 28 -11.58 3.85 9.42
C ASN A 28 -11.87 3.39 7.97
N LYS A 29 -12.86 2.51 7.76
CA LYS A 29 -13.18 1.88 6.47
C LYS A 29 -13.29 2.87 5.31
N ILE A 30 -13.91 4.03 5.52
CA ILE A 30 -14.13 5.07 4.50
C ILE A 30 -12.79 5.55 3.89
N ARG A 31 -11.75 5.69 4.72
CA ARG A 31 -10.43 6.18 4.29
C ARG A 31 -9.60 5.10 3.58
N HIS A 32 -9.85 3.83 3.88
CA HIS A 32 -9.04 2.72 3.38
C HIS A 32 -9.63 2.06 2.14
N PHE A 33 -10.94 1.83 2.10
CA PHE A 33 -11.58 1.09 1.02
C PHE A 33 -12.17 2.01 -0.06
N HIS A 34 -11.34 2.92 -0.57
CA HIS A 34 -11.66 3.72 -1.76
C HIS A 34 -11.14 2.99 -3.00
N PHE A 35 -12.06 2.47 -3.81
CA PHE A 35 -11.73 1.77 -5.04
C PHE A 35 -11.88 2.70 -6.24
N VAL A 36 -10.84 2.77 -7.06
CA VAL A 36 -10.80 3.61 -8.27
C VAL A 36 -11.19 2.79 -9.49
N LYS A 37 -11.87 3.45 -10.43
CA LYS A 37 -12.11 2.89 -11.77
C LYS A 37 -11.03 3.43 -12.71
N ASP A 38 -9.93 2.70 -12.82
CA ASP A 38 -8.86 3.06 -13.74
C ASP A 38 -9.22 2.70 -15.18
N LYS A 39 -9.37 3.72 -16.03
CA LYS A 39 -9.71 3.56 -17.46
C LYS A 39 -8.46 3.45 -18.34
N ASN A 40 -7.27 3.71 -17.81
CA ASN A 40 -6.03 3.70 -18.58
C ASN A 40 -5.57 2.26 -18.77
N GLN A 41 -5.29 1.85 -20.01
CA GLN A 41 -4.70 0.53 -20.25
C GLN A 41 -3.22 0.55 -19.87
N PHE A 42 -2.68 -0.57 -19.38
CA PHE A 42 -1.30 -0.61 -18.90
C PHE A 42 -0.29 -0.19 -19.96
N LYS A 43 -0.45 -0.67 -21.21
CA LYS A 43 0.43 -0.34 -22.34
C LYS A 43 0.54 1.17 -22.63
N ASP A 44 -0.54 1.92 -22.38
CA ASP A 44 -0.65 3.35 -22.73
C ASP A 44 -0.18 4.26 -21.58
N LYS A 45 0.18 3.70 -20.43
CA LYS A 45 0.69 4.44 -19.27
C LYS A 45 2.15 4.86 -19.46
N ILE A 46 2.53 5.94 -18.79
CA ILE A 46 3.89 6.49 -18.73
C ILE A 46 4.85 5.42 -18.19
N ASN A 47 5.94 5.18 -18.91
CA ASN A 47 7.00 4.22 -18.58
C ASN A 47 7.89 4.68 -17.41
N ARG A 48 7.29 5.12 -16.31
CA ARG A 48 7.97 5.62 -15.10
C ARG A 48 7.25 5.15 -13.85
N ALA A 49 7.92 5.28 -12.71
CA ALA A 49 7.32 5.09 -11.39
C ALA A 49 6.99 6.43 -10.75
N VAL A 50 5.85 6.52 -10.06
CA VAL A 50 5.42 7.76 -9.38
C VAL A 50 5.24 7.54 -7.88
N TRP A 51 5.51 8.59 -7.11
CA TRP A 51 5.15 8.68 -5.70
C TRP A 51 4.81 10.12 -5.32
N ARG A 52 3.75 10.31 -4.56
CA ARG A 52 3.46 11.56 -3.85
C ARG A 52 3.05 11.24 -2.42
N GLY A 53 3.78 11.77 -1.44
CA GLY A 53 3.48 11.52 -0.02
C GLY A 53 4.03 12.57 0.92
N ASN A 54 3.71 12.42 2.21
CA ASN A 54 4.44 13.09 3.28
C ASN A 54 5.72 12.30 3.56
N SER A 55 6.89 12.89 3.31
CA SER A 55 8.16 12.20 3.55
C SER A 55 8.58 12.17 5.02
N ASN A 56 8.07 13.10 5.84
CA ASN A 56 8.47 13.27 7.23
C ASN A 56 7.76 12.32 8.20
N ASN A 57 6.74 11.57 7.74
CA ASN A 57 5.97 10.68 8.61
C ASN A 57 6.56 9.26 8.73
N SER A 58 7.67 8.95 8.07
CA SER A 58 8.45 7.73 8.32
C SER A 58 9.91 7.88 7.91
N LYS A 59 10.83 7.18 8.59
CA LYS A 59 12.26 7.16 8.25
C LYS A 59 12.49 6.64 6.83
N SER A 60 11.75 5.60 6.42
CA SER A 60 11.84 5.00 5.09
C SER A 60 11.45 5.99 3.99
N ARG A 61 10.34 6.74 4.13
CA ARG A 61 9.94 7.75 3.13
C ARG A 61 10.91 8.92 3.05
N LYS A 62 11.44 9.37 4.20
CA LYS A 62 12.47 10.41 4.24
C LYS A 62 13.75 9.96 3.53
N TYR A 63 14.17 8.72 3.77
CA TYR A 63 15.31 8.11 3.08
C TYR A 63 15.06 7.99 1.58
N PHE A 64 13.90 7.45 1.18
CA PHE A 64 13.54 7.26 -0.22
C PHE A 64 13.58 8.57 -1.01
N ILE A 65 12.91 9.62 -0.52
CA ILE A 65 12.85 10.88 -1.25
C ILE A 65 14.21 11.58 -1.32
N SER A 66 15.02 11.50 -0.26
CA SER A 66 16.31 12.20 -0.21
C SER A 66 17.34 11.55 -1.15
N ASN A 67 17.26 10.23 -1.33
CA ASN A 67 18.24 9.46 -2.09
C ASN A 67 17.82 9.10 -3.51
N PHE A 68 16.52 9.12 -3.85
CA PHE A 68 16.05 8.64 -5.16
C PHE A 68 15.31 9.68 -6.00
N GLN A 69 15.17 10.92 -5.53
CA GLN A 69 14.43 11.96 -6.28
C GLN A 69 15.07 12.35 -7.61
N HIS A 70 16.37 12.10 -7.76
CA HIS A 70 17.15 12.39 -8.96
C HIS A 70 17.10 11.28 -10.01
N VAL A 71 16.54 10.11 -9.68
CA VAL A 71 16.46 8.98 -10.61
C VAL A 71 15.44 9.31 -11.70
N GLU A 72 15.88 9.35 -12.96
CA GLU A 72 15.04 9.78 -14.10
C GLU A 72 13.77 8.92 -14.24
N LEU A 73 13.90 7.62 -14.00
CA LEU A 73 12.79 6.66 -14.04
C LEU A 73 11.70 6.96 -13.01
N PHE A 74 12.00 7.77 -11.98
CA PHE A 74 11.15 8.04 -10.84
C PHE A 74 10.65 9.49 -10.88
N ASP A 75 9.32 9.64 -10.97
CA ASP A 75 8.67 10.90 -10.65
C ASP A 75 8.17 10.87 -9.20
N ILE A 76 9.07 11.12 -8.25
CA ILE A 76 8.74 11.10 -6.82
C ILE A 76 8.79 12.52 -6.24
N GLY A 77 7.94 12.79 -5.25
CA GLY A 77 7.90 14.11 -4.62
C GLY A 77 7.05 14.17 -3.36
N GLN A 78 7.31 15.17 -2.53
CA GLN A 78 6.52 15.46 -1.35
C GLN A 78 5.33 16.33 -1.73
N HIS A 79 4.13 15.92 -1.30
CA HIS A 79 2.92 16.74 -1.49
C HIS A 79 2.65 17.68 -0.32
N GLY A 80 3.11 17.33 0.89
CA GLY A 80 2.79 18.05 2.11
C GLY A 80 3.43 17.42 3.35
N PRO A 81 3.77 18.20 4.39
CA PRO A 81 3.72 19.67 4.45
C PRO A 81 4.68 20.34 3.45
N LYS A 82 4.56 21.65 3.20
CA LYS A 82 5.52 22.37 2.34
C LYS A 82 6.90 22.35 2.99
N VAL A 83 7.93 22.13 2.19
CA VAL A 83 9.34 22.14 2.63
C VAL A 83 10.18 22.89 1.62
N ASP A 84 11.22 23.56 2.11
CA ASP A 84 12.22 24.21 1.27
C ASP A 84 13.27 23.19 0.78
N LYS A 85 12.83 22.30 -0.10
CA LYS A 85 13.64 21.21 -0.67
C LYS A 85 13.23 20.96 -2.12
N PRO A 86 14.16 20.55 -3.00
CA PRO A 86 13.88 20.37 -4.44
C PRO A 86 12.83 19.29 -4.72
N TRP A 87 12.60 18.38 -3.77
CA TRP A 87 11.62 17.31 -3.90
C TRP A 87 10.19 17.71 -3.48
N TYR A 88 9.95 18.95 -3.04
CA TYR A 88 8.58 19.44 -2.85
C TYR A 88 7.92 19.66 -4.22
N LYS A 89 6.89 18.86 -4.52
CA LYS A 89 6.18 18.89 -5.83
C LYS A 89 4.69 19.21 -5.69
N GLY A 90 4.20 19.45 -4.48
CA GLY A 90 2.78 19.68 -4.23
C GLY A 90 1.91 18.44 -4.45
N PHE A 91 0.60 18.64 -4.34
CA PHE A 91 -0.39 17.58 -4.47
C PHE A 91 -0.53 17.10 -5.92
N MET A 92 -0.69 15.78 -6.09
CA MET A 92 -1.03 15.14 -7.36
C MET A 92 -2.28 14.28 -7.15
N PRO A 93 -3.37 14.55 -7.88
CA PRO A 93 -4.58 13.72 -7.84
C PRO A 93 -4.31 12.26 -8.19
N ILE A 94 -5.17 11.36 -7.71
CA ILE A 94 -5.03 9.92 -7.97
C ILE A 94 -5.10 9.65 -9.48
N GLU A 95 -5.97 10.34 -10.21
CA GLU A 95 -6.17 10.21 -11.66
C GLU A 95 -4.89 10.52 -12.44
N GLN A 96 -4.06 11.44 -11.94
CA GLN A 96 -2.77 11.75 -12.55
C GLN A 96 -1.72 10.68 -12.22
N GLN A 97 -1.69 10.18 -10.97
CA GLN A 97 -0.81 9.08 -10.59
C GLN A 97 -1.13 7.79 -11.37
N LEU A 98 -2.40 7.55 -11.67
CA LEU A 98 -2.87 6.42 -12.49
C LEU A 98 -2.42 6.50 -13.95
N LYS A 99 -1.80 7.58 -14.41
CA LYS A 99 -1.18 7.62 -15.74
C LYS A 99 0.17 6.89 -15.79
N TYR A 100 0.75 6.51 -14.65
CA TYR A 100 2.05 5.86 -14.58
C TYR A 100 1.92 4.34 -14.50
N LYS A 101 2.84 3.61 -15.13
CA LYS A 101 2.87 2.14 -15.08
C LYS A 101 3.12 1.63 -13.66
N PHE A 102 3.96 2.30 -12.90
CA PHE A 102 4.37 1.86 -11.56
C PHE A 102 4.04 2.93 -10.53
N ILE A 103 3.51 2.52 -9.38
CA ILE A 103 3.17 3.43 -8.28
C ILE A 103 3.78 2.89 -6.99
N PHE A 104 4.62 3.69 -6.35
CA PHE A 104 5.23 3.31 -5.08
C PHE A 104 4.21 3.36 -3.94
N CYS A 105 4.15 2.31 -3.13
CA CYS A 105 3.28 2.18 -1.96
C CYS A 105 4.11 2.06 -0.69
N ILE A 106 4.75 3.16 -0.28
CA ILE A 106 5.69 3.17 0.84
C ILE A 106 4.96 3.40 2.16
N GLU A 107 5.20 2.54 3.15
CA GLU A 107 4.64 2.66 4.49
C GLU A 107 5.00 4.01 5.17
N GLY A 108 4.00 4.57 5.85
CA GLY A 108 4.13 5.81 6.62
C GLY A 108 4.26 5.51 8.11
N ALA A 109 3.33 6.04 8.90
CA ALA A 109 3.23 5.71 10.32
C ALA A 109 2.76 4.25 10.56
N ASP A 110 1.95 3.72 9.64
CA ASP A 110 1.49 2.33 9.59
C ASP A 110 1.57 1.80 8.14
N THR A 111 0.46 1.64 7.43
CA THR A 111 0.44 1.11 6.06
C THR A 111 0.41 2.22 5.01
N ALA A 112 0.74 1.87 3.76
CA ALA A 112 0.60 2.77 2.63
C ALA A 112 -0.87 2.92 2.22
N THR A 113 -1.49 4.07 2.52
CA THR A 113 -2.93 4.30 2.24
C THR A 113 -3.26 4.18 0.75
N ASN A 114 -2.31 4.45 -0.15
CA ASN A 114 -2.53 4.36 -1.58
C ASN A 114 -2.61 2.94 -2.13
N MET A 115 -2.08 1.96 -1.41
CA MET A 115 -1.92 0.60 -1.90
C MET A 115 -3.24 -0.03 -2.37
N LYS A 116 -4.34 0.23 -1.66
CA LYS A 116 -5.65 -0.37 -1.96
C LYS A 116 -6.22 0.08 -3.31
N TRP A 117 -6.07 1.36 -3.66
CA TRP A 117 -6.51 1.85 -4.96
C TRP A 117 -5.50 1.54 -6.07
N VAL A 118 -4.19 1.49 -5.76
CA VAL A 118 -3.17 1.07 -6.73
C VAL A 118 -3.39 -0.38 -7.15
N MET A 119 -3.59 -1.28 -6.19
CA MET A 119 -3.84 -2.71 -6.45
C MET A 119 -5.19 -2.98 -7.14
N ASN A 120 -6.12 -2.03 -7.07
CA ASN A 120 -7.40 -2.07 -7.80
C ASN A 120 -7.33 -1.36 -9.17
N SER A 121 -6.16 -0.88 -9.58
CA SER A 121 -5.95 -0.15 -10.83
C SER A 121 -5.26 -1.02 -11.87
N ASN A 122 -4.99 -0.45 -13.04
CA ASN A 122 -4.16 -1.06 -14.08
C ASN A 122 -2.68 -0.64 -13.94
N SER A 123 -2.26 -0.15 -12.77
CA SER A 123 -0.86 0.21 -12.46
C SER A 123 -0.26 -0.82 -11.51
N VAL A 124 1.04 -1.04 -11.58
CA VAL A 124 1.73 -2.03 -10.74
C VAL A 124 2.14 -1.38 -9.41
N CYS A 125 1.73 -2.01 -8.31
CA CYS A 125 2.19 -1.65 -6.96
C CYS A 125 3.68 -2.00 -6.79
N VAL A 126 4.48 -1.04 -6.32
CA VAL A 126 5.90 -1.25 -5.99
C VAL A 126 6.12 -0.87 -4.53
N MET A 127 6.64 -1.77 -3.72
CA MET A 127 6.88 -1.48 -2.30
C MET A 127 7.88 -2.46 -1.66
N PRO A 128 8.52 -2.08 -0.55
CA PRO A 128 9.17 -3.06 0.31
C PRO A 128 8.18 -4.08 0.87
N LYS A 129 8.69 -5.18 1.40
CA LYS A 129 7.87 -6.18 2.08
C LYS A 129 7.04 -5.53 3.20
N PRO A 130 5.71 -5.75 3.26
CA PRO A 130 4.86 -5.16 4.29
C PRO A 130 5.34 -5.49 5.70
N LYS A 131 5.46 -4.45 6.54
CA LYS A 131 5.81 -4.59 7.96
C LYS A 131 4.58 -4.43 8.84
N TYR A 132 3.55 -3.77 8.33
CA TYR A 132 2.27 -3.58 8.99
C TYR A 132 1.13 -4.13 8.17
N GLU A 133 0.07 -4.56 8.85
CA GLU A 133 -1.17 -4.97 8.23
C GLU A 133 -2.39 -4.33 8.90
N THR A 134 -3.45 -4.27 8.11
CA THR A 134 -4.79 -3.81 8.44
C THR A 134 -5.79 -4.91 8.06
N TRP A 135 -7.08 -4.57 8.07
CA TRP A 135 -8.13 -5.45 7.57
C TRP A 135 -7.91 -5.94 6.12
N PHE A 136 -7.05 -5.27 5.36
CA PHE A 136 -6.70 -5.64 3.99
C PHE A 136 -5.65 -6.75 3.88
N MET A 137 -5.19 -7.29 5.01
CA MET A 137 -4.34 -8.48 5.07
C MET A 137 -3.01 -8.31 4.32
N GLU A 138 -2.36 -7.14 4.49
CA GLU A 138 -1.09 -6.82 3.84
C GLU A 138 -0.01 -7.90 4.05
N GLY A 139 0.01 -8.55 5.22
CA GLY A 139 0.94 -9.63 5.52
C GLY A 139 0.78 -10.91 4.68
N THR A 140 -0.34 -11.04 3.96
CA THR A 140 -0.62 -12.20 3.08
C THR A 140 -0.23 -11.96 1.62
N LEU A 141 0.24 -10.76 1.29
CA LEU A 141 0.62 -10.40 -0.07
C LEU A 141 1.93 -11.10 -0.48
N ILE A 142 1.82 -11.94 -1.51
CA ILE A 142 2.94 -12.60 -2.18
C ILE A 142 3.71 -11.63 -3.09
N SER A 143 5.03 -11.59 -2.88
CA SER A 143 6.02 -10.84 -3.67
C SER A 143 6.09 -11.28 -5.12
N ASP A 144 6.27 -10.32 -6.03
CA ASP A 144 6.34 -10.49 -7.49
C ASP A 144 5.12 -11.26 -8.08
N PHE A 145 4.05 -11.38 -7.29
CA PHE A 145 2.76 -12.00 -7.66
C PHE A 145 1.61 -11.00 -7.50
N HIS A 146 1.50 -10.30 -6.36
CA HIS A 146 0.51 -9.23 -6.16
C HIS A 146 1.10 -7.82 -6.29
N TYR A 147 2.42 -7.67 -6.11
CA TYR A 147 3.14 -6.41 -6.19
C TYR A 147 4.61 -6.70 -6.53
N ILE A 148 5.36 -5.70 -6.98
CA ILE A 148 6.81 -5.80 -7.16
C ILE A 148 7.46 -5.43 -5.82
N GLU A 149 8.12 -6.41 -5.20
CA GLU A 149 8.88 -6.16 -3.96
C GLU A 149 10.20 -5.45 -4.27
N VAL A 150 10.56 -4.44 -3.49
CA VAL A 150 11.89 -3.82 -3.52
C VAL A 150 12.56 -3.96 -2.16
N ASN A 151 13.87 -3.76 -2.09
CA ASN A 151 14.60 -3.79 -0.82
C ASN A 151 14.11 -2.67 0.11
N ASP A 152 14.28 -2.85 1.42
CA ASP A 152 13.92 -1.85 2.42
C ASP A 152 14.64 -0.50 2.24
N ASP A 153 15.83 -0.54 1.63
CA ASP A 153 16.65 0.61 1.26
C ASP A 153 16.46 1.06 -0.20
N PHE A 154 15.52 0.45 -0.94
CA PHE A 154 15.21 0.73 -2.34
C PHE A 154 16.38 0.55 -3.33
N SER A 155 17.50 -0.03 -2.90
CA SER A 155 18.73 -0.18 -3.72
C SER A 155 18.50 -0.92 -5.04
N ASN A 156 17.52 -1.82 -5.09
CA ASN A 156 17.16 -2.58 -6.29
C ASN A 156 15.96 -2.01 -7.08
N ALA A 157 15.37 -0.90 -6.64
CA ALA A 157 14.09 -0.42 -7.19
C ALA A 157 14.21 -0.06 -8.68
N GLU A 158 15.25 0.68 -9.06
CA GLU A 158 15.44 1.12 -10.44
C GLU A 158 15.68 -0.08 -11.37
N LYS A 159 16.57 -0.99 -10.97
CA LYS A 159 16.83 -2.23 -11.70
C LYS A 159 15.56 -3.08 -11.88
N LYS A 160 14.74 -3.22 -10.84
CA LYS A 160 13.47 -3.97 -10.93
C LYS A 160 12.49 -3.29 -11.86
N ILE A 161 12.28 -1.98 -11.76
CA ILE A 161 11.34 -1.26 -12.63
C ILE A 161 11.79 -1.34 -14.10
N SER A 162 13.08 -1.15 -14.38
CA SER A 162 13.65 -1.30 -15.73
C SER A 162 13.52 -2.73 -16.28
N TYR A 163 13.58 -3.74 -15.42
CA TYR A 163 13.26 -5.12 -15.80
C TYR A 163 11.79 -5.27 -16.19
N TYR A 164 10.87 -4.83 -15.34
CA TYR A 164 9.43 -5.00 -15.56
C TYR A 164 8.89 -4.17 -16.73
N LEU A 165 9.49 -3.01 -17.03
CA LEU A 165 9.19 -2.24 -18.25
C LEU A 165 9.40 -3.03 -19.54
N ARG A 166 10.37 -3.94 -19.56
CA ARG A 166 10.66 -4.83 -20.70
C ARG A 166 9.85 -6.12 -20.67
N ASN A 167 9.03 -6.32 -19.64
CA ASN A 167 8.29 -7.56 -19.38
C ASN A 167 6.81 -7.27 -19.11
N GLU A 168 6.12 -6.70 -20.11
CA GLU A 168 4.72 -6.29 -20.00
C GLU A 168 3.80 -7.43 -19.53
N ASN A 169 3.96 -8.63 -20.08
CA ASN A 169 3.16 -9.81 -19.68
C ASN A 169 3.29 -10.14 -18.19
N LYS A 170 4.46 -9.92 -17.57
CA LYS A 170 4.63 -10.11 -16.13
C LYS A 170 3.88 -9.05 -15.34
N CYS A 171 3.93 -7.79 -15.79
CA CYS A 171 3.18 -6.70 -15.17
C CYS A 171 1.67 -6.95 -15.21
N LEU A 172 1.15 -7.38 -16.37
CA LEU A 172 -0.27 -7.69 -16.54
C LEU A 172 -0.73 -8.82 -15.61
N LYS A 173 0.08 -9.87 -15.43
CA LYS A 173 -0.20 -10.94 -14.45
C LYS A 173 -0.24 -10.41 -13.01
N ILE A 174 0.72 -9.57 -12.62
CA ILE A 174 0.74 -8.96 -11.29
C ILE A 174 -0.51 -8.10 -11.06
N ILE A 175 -0.89 -7.28 -12.04
CA ILE A 175 -2.10 -6.45 -12.00
C ILE A 175 -3.33 -7.32 -11.84
N GLN A 176 -3.45 -8.39 -12.62
CA GLN A 176 -4.59 -9.31 -12.55
C GLN A 176 -4.72 -9.93 -11.15
N ASN A 177 -3.61 -10.47 -10.60
CA ASN A 177 -3.58 -11.06 -9.27
C ASN A 177 -3.91 -10.04 -8.17
N ALA A 178 -3.36 -8.83 -8.27
CA ALA A 178 -3.65 -7.74 -7.34
C ALA A 178 -5.14 -7.37 -7.34
N ASN A 179 -5.74 -7.24 -8.52
CA ASN A 179 -7.16 -6.93 -8.66
C ASN A 179 -8.05 -8.06 -8.12
N LEU A 180 -7.69 -9.33 -8.38
CA LEU A 180 -8.38 -10.49 -7.82
C LEU A 180 -8.32 -10.49 -6.29
N PHE A 181 -7.14 -10.23 -5.71
CA PHE A 181 -6.97 -10.09 -4.26
C PHE A 181 -7.85 -8.97 -3.70
N VAL A 182 -7.89 -7.81 -4.35
CA VAL A 182 -8.73 -6.68 -3.89
C VAL A 182 -10.22 -6.99 -3.98
N ASN A 183 -10.65 -7.76 -4.98
CA ASN A 183 -12.07 -8.03 -5.25
C ASN A 183 -12.80 -8.68 -4.07
N GLN A 184 -12.09 -9.45 -3.24
CA GLN A 184 -12.67 -10.11 -2.07
C GLN A 184 -13.25 -9.12 -1.05
N PHE A 185 -12.72 -7.90 -0.98
CA PHE A 185 -13.13 -6.86 -0.02
C PHE A 185 -14.31 -6.00 -0.51
N LYS A 186 -14.80 -6.23 -1.74
CA LYS A 186 -15.89 -5.43 -2.34
C LYS A 186 -17.28 -5.86 -1.87
N ASN A 187 -17.41 -7.07 -1.32
CA ASN A 187 -18.71 -7.55 -0.81
C ASN A 187 -19.01 -6.96 0.56
N GLN A 188 -19.72 -5.82 0.59
CA GLN A 188 -20.00 -5.08 1.83
C GLN A 188 -20.76 -5.90 2.88
N LYS A 189 -21.69 -6.78 2.47
CA LYS A 189 -22.43 -7.65 3.39
C LYS A 189 -21.50 -8.66 4.06
N ARG A 190 -20.63 -9.30 3.26
CA ARG A 190 -19.61 -10.23 3.77
C ARG A 190 -18.65 -9.54 4.73
N GLU A 191 -18.14 -8.36 4.37
CA GLU A 191 -17.23 -7.59 5.23
C GLU A 191 -17.86 -7.18 6.56
N LYS A 192 -19.16 -6.82 6.54
CA LYS A 192 -19.91 -6.51 7.77
C LYS A 192 -20.07 -7.76 8.64
N LEU A 193 -20.43 -8.90 8.04
CA LEU A 193 -20.58 -10.17 8.77
C LEU A 193 -19.26 -10.60 9.41
N ILE A 194 -18.15 -10.58 8.67
CA ILE A 194 -16.83 -10.93 9.20
C ILE A 194 -16.46 -9.99 10.37
N SER A 195 -16.73 -8.68 10.24
CA SER A 195 -16.47 -7.72 11.33
C SER A 195 -17.27 -8.04 12.60
N ILE A 196 -18.54 -8.43 12.46
CA ILE A 196 -19.39 -8.84 13.60
C ILE A 196 -18.87 -10.14 14.21
N LEU A 197 -18.50 -11.13 13.40
CA LEU A 197 -17.97 -12.41 13.89
C LEU A 197 -16.64 -12.25 14.63
N VAL A 198 -15.80 -11.29 14.22
CA VAL A 198 -14.57 -10.94 14.97
C VAL A 198 -14.93 -10.39 16.35
N LEU A 199 -15.92 -9.49 16.43
CA LEU A 199 -16.37 -8.93 17.72
C LEU A 199 -17.04 -9.97 18.61
N ASP A 200 -17.93 -10.81 18.07
CA ASP A 200 -18.57 -11.90 18.80
C ASP A 200 -17.52 -12.84 19.40
N LYS A 201 -16.53 -13.26 18.61
CA LYS A 201 -15.41 -14.10 19.09
C LYS A 201 -14.57 -13.38 20.15
N TYR A 202 -14.30 -12.09 19.96
CA TYR A 202 -13.54 -11.30 20.92
C TYR A 202 -14.26 -11.21 22.28
N PHE A 203 -15.55 -10.89 22.29
CA PHE A 203 -16.34 -10.75 23.52
C PHE A 203 -16.51 -12.07 24.27
N LYS A 204 -16.78 -13.17 23.57
CA LYS A 204 -16.85 -14.51 24.17
C LYS A 204 -15.52 -14.92 24.83
N LEU A 205 -14.39 -14.68 24.15
CA LEU A 205 -13.07 -15.05 24.69
C LEU A 205 -12.57 -14.10 25.79
N SER A 206 -13.18 -12.93 25.95
CA SER A 206 -12.86 -11.96 27.00
C SER A 206 -13.89 -11.92 28.13
N ASN A 207 -14.87 -12.83 28.14
CA ASN A 207 -15.96 -12.91 29.12
C ASN A 207 -16.79 -11.61 29.22
N GLN A 208 -16.98 -10.93 28.09
CA GLN A 208 -17.84 -9.74 27.98
C GLN A 208 -19.23 -10.08 27.42
N LEU A 209 -19.44 -11.34 27.03
CA LEU A 209 -20.69 -11.98 26.61
C LEU A 209 -20.75 -13.40 27.18
#